data_AF-A0A178ECM9-F1
#
_entry.id   AF-A0A178ECM9-F1
#
_cell.length_a   1.000
_cell.length_b   1.000
_cell.length_c   1.000
_cell.angle_alpha   90.00
_cell.angle_beta   90.00
_cell.angle_gamma   90.00
#
_symmetry.space_group_name_H-M   'P 1'
#
loop_
_entity.id
_entity.type
_entity.pdbx_description
1 polymer ?
#
loop_
_entity_poly.entity_id
_entity_poly.type
_entity_poly.pdbx_seq_one_letter_code
_entity_poly.pdbx_strand_id
1 'polypeptide(L)'
;MWLKLLLISSLFGPILGDSACKNHPLDLEWPSPDEWSALNVSVNGNLIKADPVASSCFANSSLTSATNCDTVQQRWFEPAFQAEQPESIGYSYWANNSCVPPNDYGYRLGQQYCHRS
;
A
#
# COMPACT_ATOMS: atom_id res chain seq x y z
N MET A 1 -29.77 3.26 58.51
CA MET A 1 -30.47 3.94 57.38
C MET A 1 -29.53 5.04 56.90
N TRP A 2 -28.93 5.04 55.71
CA TRP A 2 -29.40 4.53 54.42
C TRP A 2 -28.30 3.81 53.62
N LEU A 3 -28.67 2.68 53.01
CA LEU A 3 -27.93 2.05 51.92
C LEU A 3 -27.99 2.99 50.71
N LYS A 4 -26.85 3.49 50.22
CA LYS A 4 -26.79 4.16 48.92
C LYS A 4 -26.79 3.08 47.85
N LEU A 5 -27.93 2.89 47.18
CA LEU A 5 -28.03 2.09 45.97
C LEU A 5 -27.24 2.81 44.86
N LEU A 6 -26.10 2.25 44.46
CA LEU A 6 -25.40 2.65 43.25
C LEU A 6 -26.18 2.08 42.07
N LEU A 7 -26.92 2.94 41.36
CA LEU A 7 -27.46 2.61 40.05
C LEU A 7 -26.27 2.55 39.08
N ILE A 8 -25.73 1.35 38.88
CA ILE A 8 -24.83 1.07 37.77
C ILE A 8 -25.73 0.99 36.54
N SER A 9 -25.93 2.14 35.88
CA SER A 9 -26.50 2.18 34.54
C SER A 9 -25.50 1.51 33.60
N SER A 10 -25.67 0.21 33.42
CA SER A 10 -25.01 -0.57 32.38
C SER A 10 -25.33 0.05 31.01
N LEU A 11 -24.40 0.87 30.50
CA LEU A 11 -24.36 1.26 29.09
C LEU A 11 -23.89 0.04 28.28
N PHE A 12 -24.72 -1.00 28.21
CA PHE A 12 -24.62 -1.97 27.13
C PHE A 12 -25.33 -1.35 25.92
N GLY A 13 -24.67 -0.37 25.30
CA GLY A 13 -24.95 -0.06 23.90
C GLY A 13 -24.65 -1.32 23.09
N PRO A 14 -25.45 -1.66 22.05
CA PRO A 14 -25.08 -2.74 21.16
C PRO A 14 -23.70 -2.42 20.59
N ILE A 15 -22.73 -3.31 20.77
CA ILE A 15 -21.51 -3.29 19.96
C ILE A 15 -21.99 -3.73 18.57
N LEU A 16 -22.51 -2.78 17.79
CA LEU A 16 -22.52 -2.90 16.35
C LEU A 16 -21.05 -3.01 15.99
N GLY A 17 -20.61 -4.20 15.54
CA GLY A 17 -19.32 -4.32 14.88
C GLY A 17 -19.31 -3.26 13.80
N ASP A 18 -18.39 -2.30 13.90
CA ASP A 18 -18.38 -1.16 13.00
C ASP A 18 -18.27 -1.70 11.58
N SER A 19 -19.27 -1.42 10.75
CA SER A 19 -19.18 -1.61 9.31
C SER A 19 -18.27 -0.53 8.71
N ALA A 20 -17.12 -0.28 9.36
CA ALA A 20 -16.14 0.69 8.95
C ALA A 20 -15.26 0.05 7.88
N CYS A 21 -15.23 0.72 6.73
CA CYS A 21 -14.20 0.47 5.73
C CYS A 21 -12.82 0.77 6.35
N LYS A 22 -11.79 0.08 5.86
CA LYS A 22 -10.43 0.51 6.15
C LYS A 22 -10.15 1.82 5.42
N ASN A 23 -9.43 2.73 6.08
CA ASN A 23 -8.98 3.97 5.47
C ASN A 23 -8.02 3.69 4.30
N HIS A 24 -8.00 4.56 3.31
CA HIS A 24 -7.09 4.56 2.17
C HIS A 24 -6.40 5.93 2.01
N PRO A 25 -5.33 6.04 1.19
CA PRO A 25 -4.50 7.25 1.12
C PRO A 25 -5.17 8.59 0.76
N LEU A 26 -6.44 8.57 0.34
CA LEU A 26 -7.19 9.79 0.01
C LEU A 26 -8.23 10.15 1.09
N ASP A 27 -8.40 9.32 2.12
CA ASP A 27 -9.32 9.59 3.23
C ASP A 27 -8.74 10.64 4.18
N LEU A 28 -9.63 11.39 4.83
CA LEU A 28 -9.25 12.41 5.82
C LEU A 28 -8.56 11.79 7.04
N GLU A 29 -8.94 10.57 7.38
CA GLU A 29 -8.42 9.77 8.49
C GLU A 29 -7.19 8.93 8.10
N TRP A 30 -6.61 9.15 6.91
CA TRP A 30 -5.32 8.54 6.55
C TRP A 30 -4.20 9.09 7.43
N PRO A 31 -3.24 8.27 7.91
CA PRO A 31 -2.19 8.76 8.78
C PRO A 31 -1.38 9.87 8.11
N SER A 32 -1.15 10.92 8.89
CA SER A 32 -0.35 12.08 8.50
C SER A 32 1.13 11.70 8.29
N PRO A 33 1.93 12.55 7.61
CA PRO A 33 3.36 12.32 7.48
C PRO A 33 4.11 12.14 8.81
N ASP A 34 3.68 12.86 9.86
CA ASP A 34 4.28 12.75 11.20
C ASP A 34 3.96 11.42 11.86
N GLU A 35 2.75 10.88 11.67
CA GLU A 35 2.37 9.55 12.16
C GLU A 35 3.13 8.45 11.42
N TRP A 36 3.30 8.56 10.10
CA TRP A 36 4.18 7.66 9.33
C TRP A 36 5.64 7.74 9.78
N SER A 37 6.13 8.95 10.12
CA SER A 37 7.48 9.16 10.65
C SER A 37 7.65 8.50 12.02
N ALA A 38 6.67 8.66 12.92
CA ALA A 38 6.65 8.01 14.22
C ALA A 38 6.64 6.48 14.09
N LEU A 39 5.85 5.94 13.15
CA LEU A 39 5.86 4.51 12.84
C LEU A 39 7.24 4.07 12.37
N ASN A 40 7.87 4.82 11.44
CA ASN A 40 9.20 4.50 10.94
C ASN A 40 10.24 4.46 12.07
N VAL A 41 10.20 5.41 13.00
CA VAL A 41 11.06 5.41 14.20
C VAL A 41 10.79 4.16 15.06
N SER A 42 9.53 3.80 15.27
CA SER A 42 9.17 2.63 16.09
C SER A 42 9.63 1.28 15.52
N VAL A 43 9.83 1.21 14.20
CA VAL A 43 10.36 0.03 13.49
C VAL A 43 11.85 0.18 13.12
N ASN A 44 12.58 1.05 13.82
CA ASN A 44 14.00 1.29 13.65
C ASN A 44 14.41 1.70 12.23
N GLY A 45 13.58 2.49 11.54
CA GLY A 45 13.87 2.97 10.18
C GLY A 45 13.52 1.99 9.06
N ASN A 46 12.88 0.86 9.36
CA ASN A 46 12.57 -0.19 8.38
C ASN A 46 11.21 0.00 7.67
N LEU A 47 10.55 1.15 7.80
CA LEU A 47 9.32 1.41 7.04
C LEU A 47 9.67 1.78 5.60
N ILE A 48 9.15 1.01 4.65
CA ILE A 48 9.36 1.22 3.22
C ILE A 48 8.12 1.86 2.61
N LYS A 49 8.29 3.02 1.99
CA LYS A 49 7.26 3.62 1.13
C LYS A 49 7.39 3.02 -0.27
N ALA A 50 6.71 1.90 -0.51
CA ALA A 50 6.81 1.15 -1.75
C ALA A 50 6.53 2.02 -3.01
N ASP A 51 7.43 1.95 -3.97
CA ASP A 51 7.28 2.44 -5.35
C ASP A 51 7.45 1.21 -6.27
N PRO A 52 6.50 0.90 -7.17
CA PRO A 52 6.64 -0.25 -8.05
C PRO A 52 7.91 -0.17 -8.90
N VAL A 53 8.67 -1.26 -8.97
CA VAL A 53 9.94 -1.30 -9.71
C VAL A 53 9.75 -0.95 -11.19
N ALA A 54 8.60 -1.32 -11.77
CA ALA A 54 8.23 -1.04 -13.15
C ALA A 54 7.87 0.43 -13.43
N SER A 55 7.81 1.29 -12.40
CA SER A 55 7.60 2.73 -12.58
C SER A 55 8.68 3.38 -13.46
N SER A 56 9.90 2.83 -13.48
CA SER A 56 10.98 3.30 -14.37
C SER A 56 10.67 3.16 -15.86
N CYS A 57 9.66 2.37 -16.23
CA CYS A 57 9.21 2.22 -17.61
C CYS A 57 8.23 3.31 -18.06
N PHE A 58 7.83 4.23 -17.18
CA PHE A 58 6.84 5.26 -17.47
C PHE A 58 7.45 6.66 -17.33
N ALA A 59 7.53 7.40 -18.43
CA ALA A 59 8.18 8.71 -18.49
C ALA A 59 7.53 9.78 -17.59
N ASN A 60 6.22 9.68 -17.32
CA ASN A 60 5.47 10.66 -16.53
C ASN A 60 5.12 10.18 -15.12
N SER A 61 5.80 9.13 -14.60
CA SER A 61 5.59 8.72 -13.22
C SER A 61 6.33 9.64 -12.25
N SER A 62 5.67 10.06 -11.18
CA SER A 62 6.31 10.76 -10.05
C SER A 62 7.04 9.80 -9.10
N LEU A 63 6.96 8.49 -9.37
CA LEU A 63 7.59 7.43 -8.59
C LEU A 63 9.02 7.22 -9.07
N THR A 64 9.92 6.91 -8.14
CA THR A 64 11.34 6.72 -8.47
C THR A 64 11.75 5.29 -8.16
N SER A 65 12.00 4.50 -9.21
CA SER A 65 12.58 3.17 -9.07
C SER A 65 14.11 3.25 -9.14
N ALA A 66 14.78 2.50 -8.27
CA ALA A 66 16.24 2.35 -8.29
C ALA A 66 16.72 1.47 -9.47
N THR A 67 15.82 0.74 -10.12
CA THR A 67 16.12 -0.19 -11.22
C THR A 67 15.61 0.40 -12.52
N ASN A 68 16.48 0.48 -13.53
CA ASN A 68 16.10 1.00 -14.85
C ASN A 68 15.12 0.06 -15.60
N CYS A 69 14.35 0.61 -16.53
CA CYS A 69 13.32 -0.17 -17.24
C CYS A 69 13.90 -1.35 -18.02
N ASP A 70 15.11 -1.23 -18.58
CA ASP A 70 15.75 -2.32 -19.32
C ASP A 70 15.98 -3.54 -18.43
N THR A 71 16.49 -3.32 -17.21
CA THR A 71 16.69 -4.39 -16.22
C THR A 71 15.36 -4.95 -15.75
N VAL A 72 14.37 -4.09 -15.50
CA VAL A 72 13.01 -4.53 -15.14
C VAL A 72 12.46 -5.46 -16.20
N GLN A 73 12.47 -5.06 -17.48
CA GLN A 73 11.95 -5.88 -18.57
C GLN A 73 12.69 -7.22 -18.69
N GLN A 74 14.03 -7.22 -18.57
CA GLN A 74 14.82 -8.45 -18.68
C GLN A 74 14.53 -9.45 -17.56
N ARG A 75 14.40 -8.96 -16.32
CA ARG A 75 14.26 -9.81 -15.13
C ARG A 75 12.82 -9.98 -14.67
N TRP A 76 11.84 -9.33 -15.30
CA TRP A 76 10.45 -9.25 -14.83
C TRP A 76 9.84 -10.62 -14.49
N PHE A 77 10.13 -11.63 -15.31
CA PHE A 77 9.56 -12.97 -15.13
C PHE A 77 10.41 -13.89 -14.25
N GLU A 78 11.50 -13.39 -13.68
CA GLU A 78 12.33 -14.13 -12.73
C GLU A 78 11.69 -14.07 -11.33
N PRO A 79 11.30 -15.22 -10.72
CA PRO A 79 10.74 -15.21 -9.37
C PRO A 79 11.70 -14.62 -8.32
N ALA A 80 13.01 -14.80 -8.52
CA ALA A 80 14.03 -14.23 -7.66
C ALA A 80 14.03 -12.70 -7.71
N PHE A 81 13.94 -12.10 -8.91
CA PHE A 81 13.85 -10.66 -9.07
C PHE A 81 12.57 -10.10 -8.43
N GLN A 82 11.45 -10.78 -8.59
CA GLN A 82 10.18 -10.40 -7.95
C GLN A 82 10.30 -10.46 -6.43
N ALA A 83 10.90 -11.52 -5.86
CA ALA A 83 11.11 -11.65 -4.42
C ALA A 83 12.08 -10.61 -3.83
N GLU A 84 12.96 -10.02 -4.64
CA GLU A 84 13.83 -8.89 -4.23
C GLU A 84 13.04 -7.58 -4.06
N GLN A 85 11.87 -7.43 -4.69
CA GLN A 85 11.09 -6.19 -4.62
C GLN A 85 10.08 -6.26 -3.46
N PRO A 86 10.11 -5.30 -2.52
CA PRO A 86 9.25 -5.32 -1.32
C PRO A 86 7.76 -5.21 -1.65
N GLU A 87 7.40 -4.64 -2.81
CA GLU A 87 6.02 -4.45 -3.26
C GLU A 87 5.51 -5.57 -4.18
N SER A 88 6.39 -6.48 -4.61
CA SER A 88 6.02 -7.50 -5.58
C SER A 88 4.92 -8.42 -5.06
N ILE A 89 4.08 -8.82 -5.98
CA ILE A 89 3.05 -9.82 -5.79
C ILE A 89 3.28 -10.93 -6.81
N GLY A 90 2.97 -12.18 -6.45
CA GLY A 90 3.24 -13.33 -7.32
C GLY A 90 2.53 -13.29 -8.68
N TYR A 91 1.51 -12.43 -8.86
CA TYR A 91 0.85 -12.24 -10.15
C TYR A 91 0.19 -10.85 -10.26
N SER A 92 0.60 -10.07 -11.28
CA SER A 92 0.20 -8.67 -11.50
C SER A 92 -1.31 -8.44 -11.62
N TYR A 93 -2.06 -9.47 -12.03
CA TYR A 93 -3.53 -9.44 -12.09
C TYR A 93 -4.16 -9.02 -10.77
N TRP A 94 -3.61 -9.42 -9.62
CA TRP A 94 -4.13 -9.06 -8.30
C TRP A 94 -3.88 -7.58 -7.94
N ALA A 95 -2.94 -6.93 -8.61
CA ALA A 95 -2.74 -5.47 -8.58
C ALA A 95 -3.41 -4.77 -9.78
N ASN A 96 -4.38 -5.42 -10.44
CA ASN A 96 -5.11 -4.85 -11.59
C ASN A 96 -4.20 -4.40 -12.75
N ASN A 97 -3.01 -5.01 -12.89
CA ASN A 97 -2.00 -4.63 -13.86
C ASN A 97 -1.68 -3.11 -13.83
N SER A 98 -1.76 -2.48 -12.66
CA SER A 98 -1.65 -1.03 -12.49
C SER A 98 -0.26 -0.50 -12.83
N CYS A 99 0.78 -1.31 -12.65
CA CYS A 99 2.16 -0.95 -12.95
C CYS A 99 2.96 -2.20 -13.36
N VAL A 100 2.92 -2.51 -14.65
CA VAL A 100 3.69 -3.61 -15.26
C VAL A 100 4.54 -3.07 -16.41
N PRO A 101 5.71 -3.67 -16.70
CA PRO A 101 6.57 -3.22 -17.78
C PRO A 101 5.97 -3.54 -19.17
N PRO A 102 6.47 -2.91 -20.25
CA PRO A 102 5.93 -3.07 -21.61
C PRO A 102 5.89 -4.50 -22.16
N ASN A 103 6.73 -5.40 -21.63
CA ASN A 103 6.79 -6.79 -22.05
C ASN A 103 5.84 -7.72 -21.27
N ASP A 104 5.12 -7.21 -20.28
CA ASP A 104 4.08 -7.95 -19.56
C ASP A 104 2.75 -7.97 -20.34
N TYR A 105 2.02 -9.08 -20.26
CA TYR A 105 0.73 -9.23 -20.95
C TYR A 105 -0.34 -8.24 -20.44
N GLY A 106 -0.21 -7.78 -19.19
CA GLY A 106 -1.09 -6.83 -18.55
C GLY A 106 -0.83 -5.39 -18.96
N TYR A 107 0.23 -5.12 -19.73
CA TYR A 107 0.59 -3.77 -20.15
C TYR A 107 -0.49 -3.15 -21.05
N ARG A 108 -0.93 -1.93 -20.68
CA ARG A 108 -1.97 -1.20 -21.39
C ARG A 108 -1.33 -0.16 -22.32
N LEU A 109 -1.52 -0.31 -23.62
CA LEU A 109 -1.08 0.68 -24.61
C LEU A 109 -1.69 2.06 -24.29
N GLY A 110 -0.83 3.07 -24.23
CA GLY A 110 -1.24 4.44 -23.90
C GLY A 110 -1.30 4.73 -22.39
N GLN A 111 -0.97 3.77 -21.52
CA GLN A 111 -0.77 4.07 -20.10
C GLN A 111 0.45 4.99 -19.93
N GLN A 112 0.22 6.19 -19.41
CA GLN A 112 1.25 7.22 -19.30
C GLN A 112 2.01 7.19 -17.97
N TYR A 113 1.48 6.53 -16.95
CA TYR A 113 2.00 6.57 -15.58
C TYR A 113 1.64 5.33 -14.78
N CYS A 114 2.46 5.03 -13.78
CA CYS A 114 2.19 4.06 -12.73
C CYS A 114 1.59 4.75 -11.50
N HIS A 115 0.63 4.06 -10.87
CA HIS A 115 0.13 4.39 -9.54
C HIS A 115 0.72 3.43 -8.50
N ARG A 116 0.83 3.90 -7.24
CA ARG A 116 0.90 2.97 -6.12
C ARG A 116 -0.46 2.30 -5.97
N SER A 117 -0.45 0.98 -5.84
CA SER A 117 -1.61 0.18 -5.46
C SER A 117 -2.13 0.57 -4.07
#